data_AF-A0A1S3X6S2-F1
#
_entry.id   AF-A0A1S3X6S2-F1
#
_cell.length_a   1.000
_cell.length_b   1.000
_cell.length_c   1.000
_cell.angle_alpha   90.00
_cell.angle_beta   90.00
_cell.angle_gamma   90.00
#
_symmetry.space_group_name_H-M   'P 1'
#
loop_
_entity.id
_entity.type
_entity.pdbx_description
1 polymer ?
#
loop_
_entity_poly.entity_id
_entity_poly.type
_entity_poly.pdbx_seq_one_letter_code
_entity_poly.pdbx_strand_id
1 'polypeptide(L)'
;DCIGAIDGTHIRVKVSQSEAPKYRGRKDYPTQNVLAACTFDLKFTYVLAGREGTTSDSRIMKEALNKQDPLRIPEAFGVLKKRFPIIASSTEPSYGVDTQKLIIFACCILHNYLRGVDPDDWLLAEVDAELINDTNVLEEPSNSKESNEEFKKGEFIRDHIATDMWLDYLA
;
A
#
# COMPACT_ATOMS: atom_id res chain seq x y z
N ASP A 1 14.85 -8.67 14.95
CA ASP A 1 13.47 -8.53 15.42
C ASP A 1 12.74 -7.45 14.62
N CYS A 2 12.07 -7.85 13.55
CA CYS A 2 11.20 -6.93 12.82
C CYS A 2 10.08 -6.43 13.75
N ILE A 3 9.59 -5.21 13.57
CA ILE A 3 8.46 -4.63 14.36
C ILE A 3 7.15 -4.56 13.55
N GLY A 4 7.24 -4.88 12.26
CA GLY A 4 6.20 -4.62 11.28
C GLY A 4 6.79 -4.52 9.87
N ALA A 5 5.94 -4.34 8.88
CA ALA A 5 6.36 -4.35 7.49
C ALA A 5 5.89 -3.09 6.75
N ILE A 6 6.39 -2.87 5.52
CA ILE A 6 6.05 -1.74 4.66
C ILE A 6 5.77 -2.27 3.25
N ASP A 7 4.67 -1.85 2.63
CA ASP A 7 4.39 -2.15 1.21
C ASP A 7 3.50 -1.08 0.57
N GLY A 8 3.45 -1.08 -0.77
CA GLY A 8 2.60 -0.25 -1.59
C GLY A 8 1.35 -0.99 -2.08
N THR A 9 0.26 -0.27 -2.29
CA THR A 9 -0.92 -0.81 -2.97
C THR A 9 -1.59 0.22 -3.86
N HIS A 10 -2.04 -0.20 -5.05
CA HIS A 10 -2.77 0.67 -5.97
C HIS A 10 -4.27 0.65 -5.68
N ILE A 11 -4.85 1.85 -5.54
CA ILE A 11 -6.29 2.08 -5.38
C ILE A 11 -6.80 2.91 -6.56
N ARG A 12 -7.91 2.50 -7.16
CA ARG A 12 -8.52 3.20 -8.31
C ARG A 12 -8.91 4.64 -7.91
N VAL A 13 -8.62 5.62 -8.75
CA VAL A 13 -8.91 7.04 -8.47
C VAL A 13 -9.62 7.70 -9.64
N LYS A 14 -10.41 8.74 -9.35
CA LYS A 14 -10.99 9.63 -10.36
C LYS A 14 -10.13 10.88 -10.50
N VAL A 15 -9.66 11.11 -11.72
CA VAL A 15 -8.83 12.26 -12.12
C VAL A 15 -9.33 12.83 -13.43
N SER A 16 -8.96 14.08 -13.72
CA SER A 16 -9.27 14.71 -15.01
C SER A 16 -8.55 13.98 -16.17
N GLN A 17 -9.08 14.08 -17.40
CA GLN A 17 -8.44 13.45 -18.57
C GLN A 17 -7.00 13.94 -18.80
N SER A 18 -6.71 15.20 -18.47
CA SER A 18 -5.36 15.77 -18.56
C SER A 18 -4.39 15.19 -17.54
N GLU A 19 -4.90 14.75 -16.38
CA GLU A 19 -4.08 14.16 -15.31
C GLU A 19 -4.04 12.63 -15.39
N ALA A 20 -5.02 12.00 -16.04
CA ALA A 20 -5.12 10.55 -16.20
C ALA A 20 -3.81 9.87 -16.65
N PRO A 21 -3.00 10.42 -17.59
CA PRO A 21 -1.72 9.81 -17.96
C PRO A 21 -0.75 9.64 -16.79
N LYS A 22 -0.77 10.54 -15.80
CA LYS A 22 0.10 10.48 -14.63
C LYS A 22 -0.28 9.36 -13.67
N TYR A 23 -1.58 9.12 -13.51
CA TYR A 23 -2.12 8.12 -12.60
C TYR A 23 -2.30 6.75 -13.27
N ARG A 24 -2.01 6.62 -14.57
CA ARG A 24 -2.18 5.37 -15.30
C ARG A 24 -0.93 4.50 -15.13
N GLY A 25 -1.01 3.54 -14.21
CA GLY A 25 0.01 2.50 -14.02
C GLY A 25 -0.18 1.31 -14.96
N ARG A 26 0.07 0.10 -14.46
CA ARG A 26 -0.08 -1.18 -15.20
C ARG A 26 -1.54 -1.52 -15.59
N LYS A 27 -2.51 -0.80 -15.03
CA LYS A 27 -3.95 -1.03 -15.23
C LYS A 27 -4.53 -0.06 -16.27
N ASP A 28 -5.63 -0.45 -16.91
CA ASP A 28 -6.31 0.34 -17.94
C ASP A 28 -7.02 1.59 -17.39
N TYR A 29 -7.22 1.67 -16.08
CA TYR A 29 -7.79 2.80 -15.35
C TYR A 29 -6.76 3.54 -14.45
N PRO A 30 -6.98 4.83 -14.16
CA PRO A 30 -6.14 5.59 -13.23
C PRO A 30 -6.16 5.01 -11.81
N THR A 31 -4.98 4.90 -11.21
CA THR A 31 -4.78 4.47 -9.82
C THR A 31 -3.85 5.43 -9.09
N GLN A 32 -4.04 5.52 -7.77
CA GLN A 32 -3.08 6.12 -6.86
C GLN A 32 -2.37 5.02 -6.07
N ASN A 33 -1.08 5.19 -5.84
CA ASN A 33 -0.32 4.34 -4.94
C ASN A 33 -0.52 4.82 -3.49
N VAL A 34 -0.75 3.86 -2.60
CA VAL A 34 -0.85 4.02 -1.16
C VAL A 34 0.25 3.18 -0.53
N LEU A 35 1.23 3.84 0.08
CA LEU A 35 2.27 3.20 0.85
C LEU A 35 1.82 3.14 2.32
N ALA A 36 1.97 2.00 2.97
CA ALA A 36 1.68 1.91 4.39
C ALA A 36 2.71 1.04 5.12
N ALA A 37 2.92 1.37 6.39
CA ALA A 37 3.62 0.53 7.35
C ALA A 37 2.61 -0.04 8.34
N CYS A 38 2.74 -1.31 8.73
CA CYS A 38 1.90 -1.91 9.76
C CYS A 38 2.68 -2.83 10.69
N THR A 39 2.21 -2.99 11.93
CA THR A 39 2.72 -3.99 12.88
C THR A 39 2.30 -5.41 12.47
N PHE A 40 2.82 -6.45 13.14
CA PHE A 40 2.40 -7.84 12.91
C PHE A 40 0.92 -8.12 13.21
N ASP A 41 0.30 -7.29 14.04
CA ASP A 41 -1.15 -7.37 14.34
C ASP A 41 -2.01 -6.71 13.25
N LEU A 42 -1.38 -6.31 12.13
CA LEU A 42 -1.97 -5.63 10.99
C LEU A 42 -2.52 -4.25 11.33
N LYS A 43 -1.95 -3.59 12.33
CA LYS A 43 -2.29 -2.20 12.69
C LYS A 43 -1.38 -1.25 11.92
N PHE A 44 -1.97 -0.34 11.15
CA PHE A 44 -1.24 0.66 10.39
C PHE A 44 -0.60 1.69 11.32
N THR A 45 0.70 1.87 11.22
CA THR A 45 1.45 2.90 11.98
C THR A 45 1.75 4.12 11.12
N TYR A 46 1.76 3.95 9.80
CA TYR A 46 1.99 5.01 8.84
C TYR A 46 1.22 4.72 7.54
N VAL A 47 0.66 5.78 6.94
CA VAL A 47 -0.05 5.69 5.65
C VAL A 47 0.27 6.94 4.84
N LEU A 48 0.69 6.76 3.59
CA LEU A 48 0.91 7.80 2.60
C LEU A 48 0.04 7.51 1.37
N ALA A 49 -0.98 8.32 1.16
CA ALA A 49 -1.92 8.19 0.04
C ALA A 49 -1.77 9.30 -1.00
N GLY A 50 -2.12 9.00 -2.25
CA GLY A 50 -2.24 9.99 -3.32
C GLY A 50 -1.00 10.17 -4.18
N ARG A 51 -0.12 9.16 -4.23
CA ARG A 51 0.97 9.15 -5.20
C ARG A 51 0.47 8.60 -6.53
N GLU A 52 1.06 9.07 -7.62
CA GLU A 52 0.73 8.64 -8.98
C GLU A 52 1.00 7.14 -9.17
N GLY A 53 0.08 6.43 -9.83
CA GLY A 53 0.12 4.98 -10.02
C GLY A 53 1.33 4.43 -10.80
N THR A 54 2.12 5.30 -11.43
CA THR A 54 3.38 5.00 -12.14
C THR A 54 4.60 4.85 -11.22
N THR A 55 4.47 5.20 -9.93
CA THR A 55 5.58 5.08 -8.96
C THR A 55 5.89 3.60 -8.70
N SER A 56 7.12 3.16 -9.00
CA SER A 56 7.54 1.76 -8.81
C SER A 56 7.92 1.46 -7.35
N ASP A 57 7.26 0.47 -6.76
CA ASP A 57 7.49 -0.04 -5.40
C ASP A 57 8.67 -1.03 -5.30
N SER A 58 9.36 -1.27 -6.43
CA SER A 58 10.27 -2.41 -6.62
C SER A 58 11.61 -2.35 -5.85
N ARG A 59 12.01 -1.20 -5.30
CA ARG A 59 13.31 -1.05 -4.62
C ARG A 59 13.26 -1.38 -3.13
N ILE A 60 12.16 -1.04 -2.45
CA ILE A 60 11.98 -1.33 -1.01
C ILE A 60 11.54 -2.78 -0.79
N MET A 61 10.72 -3.30 -1.71
CA MET A 61 10.22 -4.67 -1.65
C MET A 61 11.37 -5.71 -1.71
N LYS A 62 12.41 -5.48 -2.51
CA LYS A 62 13.56 -6.40 -2.64
C LYS A 62 14.43 -6.49 -1.38
N GLU A 63 14.53 -5.41 -0.60
CA GLU A 63 15.30 -5.43 0.66
C GLU A 63 14.47 -5.99 1.82
N ALA A 64 13.16 -5.75 1.82
CA ALA A 64 12.26 -6.28 2.83
C ALA A 64 12.06 -7.81 2.70
N LEU A 65 11.93 -8.33 1.47
CA LEU A 65 11.73 -9.76 1.17
C LEU A 65 12.94 -10.65 1.51
N ASN A 66 14.13 -10.08 1.71
CA ASN A 66 15.35 -10.84 2.03
C ASN A 66 15.51 -11.15 3.52
N LYS A 67 14.59 -10.71 4.39
CA LYS A 67 14.57 -11.06 5.81
C LYS A 67 13.61 -12.23 6.04
N GLN A 68 14.02 -13.17 6.90
CA GLN A 68 13.28 -14.40 7.26
C GLN A 68 11.96 -14.17 8.03
N ASP A 69 11.44 -12.94 8.05
CA ASP A 69 10.17 -12.61 8.69
C ASP A 69 9.08 -12.45 7.63
N PRO A 70 7.93 -13.14 7.72
CA PRO A 70 6.87 -13.02 6.73
C PRO A 70 6.29 -11.60 6.76
N LEU A 71 6.51 -10.84 5.68
CA LEU A 71 5.84 -9.55 5.49
C LEU A 71 4.32 -9.76 5.46
N ARG A 72 3.61 -9.37 6.53
CA ARG A 72 2.15 -9.44 6.61
C ARG A 72 1.43 -8.24 5.96
N ILE A 73 2.11 -7.42 5.16
CA ILE A 73 1.49 -6.22 4.57
C ILE A 73 0.49 -6.54 3.47
N PRO A 74 0.75 -7.51 2.56
CA PRO A 74 -0.26 -7.93 1.60
C PRO A 74 -1.55 -8.35 2.31
N GLU A 75 -1.42 -8.99 3.48
CA GLU A 75 -2.56 -9.36 4.34
C GLU A 75 -3.23 -8.11 4.93
N ALA A 76 -2.48 -7.16 5.48
CA ALA A 76 -3.02 -5.92 6.04
C ALA A 76 -3.87 -5.14 5.02
N PHE A 77 -3.36 -4.98 3.78
CA PHE A 77 -4.13 -4.33 2.72
C PHE A 77 -5.30 -5.18 2.22
N GLY A 78 -5.15 -6.50 2.17
CA GLY A 78 -6.24 -7.42 1.82
C GLY A 78 -7.40 -7.29 2.81
N VAL A 79 -7.11 -7.38 4.12
CA VAL A 79 -8.10 -7.23 5.19
C VAL A 79 -8.73 -5.84 5.14
N LEU A 80 -7.94 -4.78 4.98
CA LEU A 80 -8.45 -3.41 4.87
C LEU A 80 -9.44 -3.26 3.70
N LYS A 81 -9.12 -3.83 2.53
CA LYS A 81 -9.97 -3.76 1.33
C LYS A 81 -11.25 -4.57 1.47
N LYS A 82 -11.19 -5.76 2.07
CA LYS A 82 -12.42 -6.56 2.33
C LYS A 82 -13.31 -5.90 3.38
N ARG A 83 -12.71 -5.37 4.45
CA ARG A 83 -13.42 -4.67 5.52
C ARG A 83 -14.08 -3.38 5.03
N PHE A 84 -13.41 -2.65 4.12
CA PHE A 84 -13.92 -1.40 3.56
C PHE A 84 -14.02 -1.49 2.03
N PRO A 85 -15.10 -2.06 1.48
CA PRO A 85 -15.26 -2.21 0.03
C PRO A 85 -15.19 -0.89 -0.76
N ILE A 86 -15.43 0.25 -0.11
CA ILE A 86 -15.30 1.58 -0.72
C ILE A 86 -13.90 1.87 -1.30
N ILE A 87 -12.83 1.28 -0.72
CA ILE A 87 -11.46 1.40 -1.24
C ILE A 87 -11.05 0.22 -2.14
N ALA A 88 -11.83 -0.85 -2.15
CA ALA A 88 -11.64 -2.03 -3.00
C ALA A 88 -12.46 -1.98 -4.29
N SER A 89 -13.40 -1.02 -4.38
CA SER A 89 -14.34 -0.96 -5.48
C SER A 89 -13.63 -0.82 -6.83
N SER A 90 -13.97 -1.74 -7.72
CA SER A 90 -13.59 -1.65 -9.13
C SER A 90 -14.38 -0.57 -9.87
N THR A 91 -15.42 0.03 -9.26
CA THR A 91 -16.15 1.15 -9.87
C THR A 91 -15.36 2.45 -9.74
N GLU A 92 -15.53 3.34 -10.72
CA GLU A 92 -14.91 4.66 -10.62
C GLU A 92 -15.51 5.44 -9.44
N PRO A 93 -14.67 5.98 -8.54
CA PRO A 93 -15.16 6.80 -7.43
C PRO A 93 -15.89 8.04 -7.95
N SER A 94 -16.95 8.47 -7.26
CA SER A 94 -17.63 9.72 -7.60
C SER A 94 -16.85 10.97 -7.18
N TYR A 95 -15.92 10.82 -6.24
CA TYR A 95 -15.10 11.86 -5.61
C TYR A 95 -13.66 11.91 -6.14
N GLY A 96 -13.00 13.06 -5.97
CA GLY A 96 -11.62 13.28 -6.44
C GLY A 96 -10.53 12.73 -5.50
N VAL A 97 -9.28 12.89 -5.92
CA VAL A 97 -8.07 12.36 -5.25
C VAL A 97 -8.02 12.76 -3.77
N ASP A 98 -8.26 14.03 -3.43
CA ASP A 98 -8.08 14.51 -2.06
C ASP A 98 -9.13 13.98 -1.09
N THR A 99 -10.39 13.92 -1.52
CA THR A 99 -11.45 13.23 -0.76
C THR A 99 -11.11 11.75 -0.60
N GLN A 100 -10.57 11.11 -1.63
CA GLN A 100 -10.18 9.72 -1.56
C GLN A 100 -9.05 9.46 -0.55
N LYS A 101 -8.05 10.35 -0.46
CA LYS A 101 -6.99 10.27 0.58
C LYS A 101 -7.59 10.29 1.97
N LEU A 102 -8.56 11.17 2.23
CA LEU A 102 -9.25 11.26 3.52
C LEU A 102 -10.03 9.97 3.84
N ILE A 103 -10.70 9.39 2.84
CA ILE A 103 -11.40 8.10 2.99
C ILE A 103 -10.39 7.00 3.35
N ILE A 104 -9.25 6.92 2.66
CA ILE A 104 -8.20 5.93 2.94
C ILE A 104 -7.70 6.08 4.39
N PHE A 105 -7.38 7.30 4.83
CA PHE A 105 -6.94 7.54 6.20
C PHE A 105 -8.02 7.16 7.23
N ALA A 106 -9.28 7.51 6.97
CA ALA A 106 -10.39 7.12 7.83
C ALA A 106 -10.53 5.59 7.92
N CYS A 107 -10.43 4.87 6.80
CA CYS A 107 -10.44 3.41 6.77
C CYS A 107 -9.29 2.82 7.60
N CYS A 108 -8.06 3.34 7.47
CA CYS A 108 -6.92 2.86 8.26
C CYS A 108 -7.10 3.11 9.77
N ILE A 109 -7.61 4.27 10.17
CA ILE A 109 -7.87 4.60 11.58
C ILE A 109 -8.96 3.68 12.15
N LEU A 110 -10.08 3.52 11.42
CA LEU A 110 -11.18 2.64 11.83
C LEU A 110 -10.73 1.18 11.87
N HIS A 111 -9.91 0.74 10.91
CA HIS A 111 -9.29 -0.59 10.93
C HIS A 111 -8.50 -0.83 12.21
N ASN A 112 -7.62 0.10 12.57
CA ASN A 112 -6.79 -0.02 13.77
C ASN A 112 -7.62 -0.09 15.05
N TYR A 113 -8.66 0.74 15.14
CA TYR A 113 -9.59 0.70 16.26
C TYR A 113 -10.29 -0.66 16.34
N LEU A 114 -10.85 -1.13 15.22
CA LEU A 114 -11.53 -2.41 15.15
C LEU A 114 -10.58 -3.56 15.49
N ARG A 115 -9.34 -3.59 14.99
CA ARG A 115 -8.35 -4.62 15.37
C ARG A 115 -8.06 -4.68 16.89
N GLY A 116 -8.36 -3.64 17.66
CA GLY A 116 -8.26 -3.65 19.12
C GLY A 116 -9.52 -4.11 19.87
N VAL A 117 -10.68 -4.10 19.21
CA VAL A 117 -11.99 -4.41 19.81
C VAL A 117 -12.56 -5.73 19.27
N ASP A 118 -12.47 -5.92 17.96
CA ASP A 118 -12.85 -7.10 17.20
C ASP A 118 -11.83 -7.34 16.08
N PRO A 119 -10.83 -8.21 16.33
CA PRO A 119 -9.80 -8.53 15.36
C PRO A 119 -10.36 -9.00 14.01
N ASP A 120 -11.51 -9.67 13.99
CA ASP A 120 -12.10 -10.28 12.79
C ASP A 120 -11.13 -11.27 12.11
N ASP A 121 -10.69 -12.28 12.89
CA ASP A 121 -9.67 -13.23 12.45
C ASP A 121 -10.14 -14.16 11.33
N TRP A 122 -11.45 -14.28 11.12
CA TRP A 122 -11.99 -14.98 9.95
C TRP A 122 -11.64 -14.25 8.66
N LEU A 123 -11.79 -12.91 8.65
CA LEU A 123 -11.41 -12.11 7.48
C LEU A 123 -9.93 -12.24 7.15
N LEU A 124 -9.08 -12.33 8.18
CA LEU A 124 -7.66 -12.58 8.02
C LEU A 124 -7.39 -13.95 7.38
N ALA A 125 -8.01 -15.01 7.90
CA ALA A 125 -7.86 -16.36 7.34
C ALA A 125 -8.30 -16.45 5.88
N GLU A 126 -9.35 -15.71 5.50
CA GLU A 126 -9.80 -15.63 4.10
C GLU A 126 -8.77 -14.94 3.19
N VAL A 127 -8.16 -13.85 3.67
CA VAL A 127 -7.11 -13.13 2.93
C VAL A 127 -5.83 -13.96 2.82
N ASP A 128 -5.43 -14.64 3.89
CA ASP A 128 -4.26 -15.53 3.89
C ASP A 128 -4.42 -16.64 2.83
N ALA A 129 -5.61 -17.23 2.73
CA ALA A 129 -5.90 -18.26 1.72
C ALA A 129 -5.82 -17.73 0.28
N GLU A 130 -6.30 -16.51 0.02
CA GLU A 130 -6.22 -15.87 -1.29
C GLU A 130 -4.77 -15.55 -1.70
N LEU A 131 -3.97 -15.03 -0.78
CA LEU A 131 -2.58 -14.66 -1.04
C LEU A 131 -1.71 -15.86 -1.40
N ILE A 132 -1.89 -16.99 -0.71
CA ILE A 132 -1.18 -18.25 -1.02
C ILE A 132 -1.47 -18.69 -2.46
N ASN A 133 -2.68 -18.44 -2.95
CA ASN A 133 -3.08 -18.82 -4.29
C ASN A 133 -2.44 -17.91 -5.37
N ASP A 134 -2.32 -16.61 -5.10
CA ASP A 134 -1.75 -15.61 -6.02
C ASP A 134 -0.22 -15.71 -6.17
N THR A 135 0.51 -16.12 -5.12
CA THR A 135 1.99 -16.29 -5.17
C THR A 135 2.48 -17.26 -6.24
N ASN A 136 1.62 -18.14 -6.77
CA ASN A 136 1.99 -19.10 -7.80
C ASN A 136 2.11 -18.50 -9.23
N VAL A 137 1.87 -17.20 -9.45
CA VAL A 137 1.54 -16.69 -10.80
C VAL A 137 2.46 -15.58 -11.38
N LEU A 138 3.35 -14.88 -10.65
CA LEU A 138 3.90 -13.60 -11.18
C LEU A 138 5.43 -13.42 -11.10
N GLU A 139 6.15 -13.70 -12.19
CA GLU A 139 7.40 -13.01 -12.58
C GLU A 139 7.21 -12.34 -13.95
N GLU A 140 7.44 -11.02 -14.06
CA GLU A 140 7.85 -10.34 -15.32
C GLU A 140 8.33 -8.90 -14.96
N PRO A 141 9.54 -8.48 -15.41
CA PRO A 141 10.18 -7.24 -14.98
C PRO A 141 9.72 -6.04 -15.82
N SER A 142 9.77 -4.83 -15.25
CA SER A 142 9.55 -3.61 -16.04
C SER A 142 10.62 -2.56 -15.76
N ASN A 143 11.12 -2.03 -16.87
CA ASN A 143 12.16 -1.03 -17.01
C ASN A 143 11.52 0.14 -17.74
N SER A 144 11.48 1.33 -17.15
CA SER A 144 11.50 2.56 -17.92
C SER A 144 11.83 3.77 -17.06
N LYS A 145 12.75 4.55 -17.64
CA LYS A 145 13.33 5.83 -17.26
C LYS A 145 12.26 6.90 -17.02
N GLU A 146 12.39 7.78 -16.02
CA GLU A 146 11.94 9.19 -16.13
C GLU A 146 12.27 10.10 -14.91
N SER A 147 11.94 11.38 -15.07
CA SER A 147 12.59 12.61 -14.56
C SER A 147 12.76 12.78 -13.05
N ASN A 148 13.85 13.48 -12.70
CA ASN A 148 14.72 13.15 -11.57
C ASN A 148 14.41 13.87 -10.23
N GLU A 149 13.71 15.01 -10.18
CA GLU A 149 13.77 15.89 -8.98
C GLU A 149 12.63 15.69 -7.96
N GLU A 150 11.35 15.71 -8.37
CA GLU A 150 10.23 15.40 -7.46
C GLU A 150 10.19 13.91 -7.09
N PHE A 151 10.64 13.05 -8.03
CA PHE A 151 10.88 11.64 -7.79
C PHE A 151 11.88 11.44 -6.65
N LYS A 152 13.04 12.10 -6.71
CA LYS A 152 14.05 12.08 -5.65
C LYS A 152 13.49 12.53 -4.31
N LYS A 153 12.66 13.57 -4.27
CA LYS A 153 12.10 14.08 -3.01
C LYS A 153 11.18 13.07 -2.35
N GLY A 154 10.34 12.41 -3.14
CA GLY A 154 9.43 11.38 -2.65
C GLY A 154 10.13 10.07 -2.28
N GLU A 155 11.16 9.68 -3.03
CA GLU A 155 12.09 8.59 -2.68
C GLU A 155 12.82 8.92 -1.38
N PHE A 156 13.36 10.14 -1.26
CA PHE A 156 14.05 10.60 -0.06
C PHE A 156 13.18 10.53 1.20
N ILE A 157 11.94 11.02 1.16
CA ILE A 157 11.03 10.96 2.33
C ILE A 157 10.74 9.50 2.72
N ARG A 158 10.50 8.66 1.72
CA ARG A 158 10.20 7.23 1.91
C ARG A 158 11.39 6.48 2.50
N ASP A 159 12.58 6.73 1.97
CA ASP A 159 13.84 6.11 2.41
C ASP A 159 14.23 6.62 3.80
N HIS A 160 13.94 7.89 4.13
CA HIS A 160 14.15 8.44 5.46
C HIS A 160 13.28 7.75 6.51
N ILE A 161 11.98 7.56 6.23
CA ILE A 161 11.06 6.87 7.15
C ILE A 161 11.46 5.40 7.32
N ALA A 162 11.82 4.71 6.23
CA ALA A 162 12.31 3.34 6.31
C ALA A 162 13.61 3.27 7.15
N THR A 163 14.47 4.28 7.06
CA THR A 163 15.68 4.39 7.87
C THR A 163 15.36 4.65 9.34
N ASP A 164 14.44 5.55 9.66
CA ASP A 164 14.04 5.85 11.04
C ASP A 164 13.44 4.61 11.73
N MET A 165 12.54 3.90 11.03
CA MET A 165 12.00 2.62 11.53
C MET A 165 13.09 1.56 11.76
N TRP A 166 14.17 1.58 10.98
CA TRP A 166 15.31 0.67 11.14
C TRP A 166 16.25 1.11 12.28
N LEU A 167 16.40 2.41 12.52
CA LEU A 167 17.19 2.92 13.62
C LEU A 167 16.52 2.64 14.97
N ASP A 168 15.20 2.81 15.06
CA ASP A 168 14.41 2.42 16.22
C ASP A 168 14.53 0.92 16.55
N TYR A 169 14.84 0.09 15.56
CA TYR A 169 15.10 -1.34 15.75
C TYR A 169 16.48 -1.65 16.36
N LEU A 170 17.50 -0.82 16.10
CA LEU A 170 18.88 -1.04 16.57
C LEU A 170 19.16 -0.47 17.96
N ALA A 171 18.25 0.36 18.49
CA ALA A 171 18.32 0.97 19.81
C ALA A 171 17.74 0.05 20.90
#